data_AF-A0A0A1N0Y1-F1
#
_entry.id   AF-A0A0A1N0Y1-F1
#
_cell.length_a   1.000
_cell.length_b   1.000
_cell.length_c   1.000
_cell.angle_alpha   90.00
_cell.angle_beta   90.00
_cell.angle_gamma   90.00
#
_symmetry.space_group_name_H-M   'P 1'
#
loop_
_entity.id
_entity.type
_entity.pdbx_description
1 polymer ?
#
loop_
_entity_poly.entity_id
_entity_poly.type
_entity_poly.pdbx_seq_one_letter_code
_entity_poly.pdbx_strand_id
1 'polypeptide(L)'
;MRKKLLSICFALILMIGLLPSHAFALEADDPEVEEFIESIGWEVEDYEDYLADFYLGLADFDDVSELGTPVTEEGMDELIEKYDLTYEELEEMLREEGLLLEDEEITDSAVFVFMETTDILIEFLLNEDLGESEDSFSSFEEEEITDEHLEALASEHDLNSIEELEELFNSYEDSINNYTSLLDVEYAAEYYATEDSSASEADGWEDDDLWEEDDIFGENTDFTADMFNTPLLTGEPIVDIYAMISVMFFETILDFQ
;
A
#
# COMPACT_ATOMS: atom_id res chain seq x y z
N MET A 1 18.49 -12.39 -47.29
CA MET A 1 18.91 -11.22 -46.47
C MET A 1 17.78 -10.70 -45.60
N ARG A 2 16.56 -10.47 -46.13
CA ARG A 2 15.38 -10.00 -45.36
C ARG A 2 15.04 -10.82 -44.10
N LYS A 3 15.06 -12.16 -44.16
CA LYS A 3 14.79 -13.05 -43.00
C LYS A 3 15.84 -12.95 -41.88
N LYS A 4 17.10 -12.65 -42.24
CA LYS A 4 18.18 -12.45 -41.26
C LYS A 4 18.08 -11.09 -40.58
N LEU A 5 17.55 -10.10 -41.30
CA LEU A 5 17.36 -8.75 -40.79
C LEU A 5 16.20 -8.70 -39.78
N LEU A 6 15.11 -9.41 -40.05
CA LEU A 6 13.97 -9.53 -39.13
C LEU A 6 14.32 -10.27 -37.83
N SER A 7 15.14 -11.33 -37.93
CA SER A 7 15.64 -12.05 -36.75
C SER A 7 16.60 -11.22 -35.90
N ILE A 8 17.36 -10.29 -36.50
CA ILE A 8 18.24 -9.37 -35.76
C ILE A 8 17.41 -8.30 -35.05
N CYS A 9 16.39 -7.73 -35.70
CA CYS A 9 15.48 -6.78 -35.05
C CYS A 9 14.75 -7.40 -33.86
N PHE A 10 14.27 -8.64 -34.00
CA PHE A 10 13.59 -9.35 -32.91
C PHE A 10 14.53 -9.63 -31.73
N ALA A 11 15.78 -10.02 -32.00
CA ALA A 11 16.79 -10.21 -30.96
C ALA A 11 17.18 -8.90 -30.25
N LEU A 12 17.17 -7.77 -30.95
CA LEU A 12 17.43 -6.45 -30.37
C LEU A 12 16.30 -5.99 -29.44
N ILE A 13 15.05 -6.23 -29.81
CA ILE A 13 13.88 -5.92 -28.96
C ILE A 13 13.91 -6.79 -27.69
N LEU A 14 14.22 -8.08 -27.83
CA LEU A 14 14.38 -8.99 -26.69
C LEU A 14 15.54 -8.60 -25.76
N MET A 15 16.64 -8.04 -26.28
CA MET A 15 17.73 -7.55 -25.43
C MET A 15 17.36 -6.30 -24.63
N ILE A 16 16.48 -5.44 -25.15
CA ILE A 16 16.04 -4.23 -24.44
C ILE A 16 15.08 -4.60 -23.30
N GLY A 17 14.21 -5.61 -23.50
CA GLY A 17 13.31 -6.11 -22.45
C GLY A 17 13.96 -7.03 -21.40
N LEU A 18 15.26 -7.33 -21.54
CA LEU A 18 16.05 -8.11 -20.58
C LEU A 18 17.04 -7.24 -19.79
N LEU A 19 17.04 -5.91 -20.01
CA LEU A 19 17.72 -5.02 -19.10
C LEU A 19 16.90 -5.04 -17.79
N PRO A 20 17.50 -5.43 -16.66
CA PRO A 20 16.86 -5.19 -15.38
C PRO A 20 16.52 -3.70 -15.33
N SER A 21 15.26 -3.36 -15.07
CA SER A 21 14.93 -2.05 -14.51
C SER A 21 15.61 -2.01 -13.16
N HIS A 22 16.87 -1.57 -13.15
CA HIS A 22 17.53 -1.19 -11.92
C HIS A 22 16.76 0.03 -11.43
N ALA A 23 15.87 -0.17 -10.46
CA ALA A 23 15.60 0.87 -9.49
C ALA A 23 16.97 1.22 -8.92
N PHE A 24 17.47 2.39 -9.30
CA PHE A 24 18.72 2.88 -8.74
C PHE A 24 18.30 3.49 -7.41
N ALA A 25 18.67 2.81 -6.33
CA ALA A 25 18.59 3.37 -4.99
C ALA A 25 19.23 4.76 -4.97
N LEU A 26 18.62 5.72 -4.28
CA LEU A 26 19.14 7.10 -4.26
C LEU A 26 20.53 7.14 -3.62
N GLU A 27 21.39 8.00 -4.18
CA GLU A 27 22.75 8.25 -3.68
C GLU A 27 22.90 9.74 -3.36
N ALA A 28 23.70 10.07 -2.34
CA ALA A 28 23.90 11.46 -1.88
C ALA A 28 24.54 12.39 -2.94
N ASP A 29 25.20 11.84 -3.96
CA ASP A 29 25.77 12.60 -5.07
C ASP A 29 24.83 12.71 -6.29
N ASP A 30 23.58 12.24 -6.17
CA ASP A 30 22.55 12.49 -7.17
C ASP A 30 22.13 13.98 -7.17
N PRO A 31 22.23 14.69 -8.32
CA PRO A 31 21.81 16.08 -8.41
C PRO A 31 20.34 16.33 -8.04
N GLU A 32 19.45 15.36 -8.26
CA GLU A 32 18.02 15.51 -7.92
C GLU A 32 17.82 15.45 -6.40
N VAL A 33 18.59 14.62 -5.69
CA VAL A 33 18.62 14.56 -4.22
C VAL A 33 19.17 15.86 -3.64
N GLU A 34 20.29 16.36 -4.17
CA GLU A 34 20.90 17.63 -3.71
C GLU A 34 19.94 18.80 -3.92
N GLU A 35 19.26 18.88 -5.07
CA GLU A 35 18.27 19.92 -5.36
C GLU A 35 17.07 19.86 -4.40
N PHE A 36 16.56 18.67 -4.11
CA PHE A 36 15.47 18.49 -3.15
C PHE A 36 15.87 18.93 -1.74
N ILE A 37 16.98 18.41 -1.21
CA ILE A 37 17.43 18.70 0.16
C ILE A 37 17.74 20.20 0.33
N GLU A 38 18.35 20.84 -0.68
CA GLU A 38 18.56 22.30 -0.66
C GLU A 38 17.22 23.06 -0.67
N SER A 39 16.21 22.56 -1.38
CA SER A 39 14.91 23.21 -1.49
C SER A 39 14.14 23.28 -0.16
N ILE A 40 14.32 22.27 0.70
CA ILE A 40 13.76 22.23 2.06
C ILE A 40 14.67 22.90 3.10
N GLY A 41 15.81 23.45 2.67
CA GLY A 41 16.73 24.22 3.51
C GLY A 41 17.66 23.38 4.39
N TRP A 42 17.86 22.11 4.05
CA TRP A 42 18.74 21.19 4.77
C TRP A 42 20.12 21.05 4.08
N GLU A 43 21.11 20.59 4.83
CA GLU A 43 22.38 20.11 4.27
C GLU A 43 22.29 18.59 4.10
N VAL A 44 22.87 18.04 3.03
CA VAL A 44 22.79 16.59 2.71
C VAL A 44 23.33 15.74 3.85
N GLU A 45 24.44 16.15 4.48
CA GLU A 45 25.04 15.42 5.62
C GLU A 45 24.08 15.40 6.83
N ASP A 46 23.45 16.53 7.16
CA ASP A 46 22.48 16.61 8.26
C ASP A 46 21.21 15.80 7.96
N TYR A 47 20.78 15.73 6.70
CA TYR A 47 19.63 14.95 6.26
C TYR A 47 19.90 13.44 6.32
N GLU A 48 21.09 12.99 5.89
CA GLU A 48 21.51 11.58 6.05
C GLU A 48 21.62 11.18 7.53
N ASP A 49 22.14 12.07 8.38
CA ASP A 49 22.20 11.85 9.83
C ASP A 49 20.78 11.75 10.42
N TYR A 50 19.84 12.60 9.99
CA TYR A 50 18.44 12.53 10.39
C TYR A 50 17.79 11.19 10.03
N LEU A 51 17.93 10.74 8.77
CA LEU A 51 17.40 9.44 8.35
C LEU A 51 17.99 8.28 9.16
N ALA A 52 19.29 8.36 9.48
CA ALA A 52 19.98 7.32 10.21
C ALA A 52 19.47 7.14 11.66
N ASP A 53 18.91 8.19 12.28
CA ASP A 53 18.27 8.09 13.59
C ASP A 53 17.04 7.17 13.57
N PHE A 54 16.40 7.02 12.40
CA PHE A 54 15.29 6.10 12.14
C PHE A 54 15.72 4.80 11.45
N TYR A 55 17.03 4.52 11.41
CA TYR A 55 17.61 3.37 10.70
C TYR A 55 17.36 3.37 9.19
N LEU A 56 17.05 4.53 8.62
CA LEU A 56 16.87 4.74 7.18
C LEU A 56 18.14 5.33 6.57
N GLY A 57 18.28 5.17 5.26
CA GLY A 57 19.23 5.88 4.43
C GLY A 57 18.63 6.20 3.07
N LEU A 58 19.31 7.05 2.30
CA LEU A 58 18.86 7.41 0.94
C LEU A 58 18.63 6.17 0.05
N ALA A 59 19.42 5.11 0.26
CA ALA A 59 19.30 3.88 -0.51
C ALA A 59 18.03 3.07 -0.22
N ASP A 60 17.26 3.41 0.81
CA ASP A 60 15.97 2.78 1.14
C ASP A 60 14.80 3.40 0.36
N PHE A 61 15.06 4.45 -0.43
CA PHE A 61 14.08 5.15 -1.25
C PHE A 61 14.37 4.90 -2.74
N ASP A 62 13.30 4.67 -3.52
CA ASP A 62 13.39 4.41 -4.96
C ASP A 62 13.44 5.70 -5.79
N ASP A 63 12.86 6.79 -5.27
CA ASP A 63 12.72 8.07 -5.98
C ASP A 63 12.76 9.27 -5.02
N VAL A 64 13.27 10.43 -5.50
CA VAL A 64 13.38 11.66 -4.71
C VAL A 64 12.00 12.14 -4.20
N SER A 65 10.92 11.81 -4.90
CA SER A 65 9.56 12.12 -4.45
C SER A 65 9.09 11.34 -3.21
N GLU A 66 9.81 10.30 -2.80
CA GLU A 66 9.57 9.57 -1.54
C GLU A 66 10.32 10.20 -0.36
N LEU A 67 11.27 11.10 -0.63
CA LEU A 67 11.90 11.92 0.40
C LEU A 67 10.92 13.00 0.87
N GLY A 68 11.01 13.36 2.16
CA GLY A 68 10.16 14.37 2.77
C GLY A 68 10.94 15.41 3.57
N THR A 69 10.22 16.38 4.09
CA THR A 69 10.81 17.38 4.99
C THR A 69 10.91 16.78 6.40
N PRO A 70 12.09 16.78 7.04
CA PRO A 70 12.25 16.23 8.39
C PRO A 70 11.30 16.87 9.40
N VAL A 71 10.77 16.06 10.32
CA VAL A 71 9.93 16.59 11.40
C VAL A 71 10.79 17.38 12.39
N THR A 72 10.42 18.65 12.59
CA THR A 72 11.13 19.59 13.48
C THR A 72 10.14 20.29 14.41
N GLU A 73 10.63 20.87 15.51
CA GLU A 73 9.79 21.68 16.42
C GLU A 73 9.07 22.82 15.67
N GLU A 74 9.78 23.53 14.77
CA GLU A 74 9.20 24.63 13.99
C GLU A 74 8.14 24.13 13.00
N GLY A 75 8.40 23.02 12.30
CA GLY A 75 7.40 22.42 11.42
C GLY A 75 6.16 21.95 12.19
N MET A 76 6.35 21.36 13.37
CA MET A 76 5.25 20.90 14.20
C MET A 76 4.39 22.07 14.71
N ASP A 77 5.02 23.19 15.10
CA ASP A 77 4.32 24.42 15.45
C ASP A 77 3.44 24.93 14.29
N GLU A 78 3.92 24.84 13.05
CA GLU A 78 3.13 25.19 11.86
C GLU A 78 1.95 24.23 11.63
N LEU A 79 2.13 22.92 11.85
CA LEU A 79 1.06 21.93 11.71
C LEU A 79 -0.03 22.11 12.77
N ILE A 80 0.33 22.24 14.04
CA ILE A 80 -0.68 22.42 15.09
C ILE A 80 -1.45 23.73 14.90
N GLU A 81 -0.80 24.80 14.38
CA GLU A 81 -1.49 26.04 13.99
C GLU A 81 -2.44 25.81 12.80
N LYS A 82 -2.03 25.03 11.78
CA LYS A 82 -2.86 24.69 10.62
C LYS A 82 -4.18 24.02 11.02
N TYR A 83 -4.14 23.14 12.01
CA TYR A 83 -5.31 22.36 12.47
C TYR A 83 -6.04 22.95 13.68
N ASP A 84 -5.63 24.14 14.17
CA ASP A 84 -6.17 24.76 15.40
C ASP A 84 -6.07 23.83 16.62
N LEU A 85 -4.95 23.10 16.71
CA LEU A 85 -4.60 22.20 17.80
C LEU A 85 -3.51 22.79 18.69
N THR A 86 -3.44 22.30 19.91
CA THR A 86 -2.24 22.39 20.74
C THR A 86 -1.38 21.14 20.59
N TYR A 87 -0.08 21.25 20.90
CA TYR A 87 0.82 20.10 20.92
C TYR A 87 0.31 18.98 21.85
N GLU A 88 -0.25 19.37 23.00
CA GLU A 88 -0.81 18.45 24.00
C GLU A 88 -2.05 17.72 23.46
N GLU A 89 -2.94 18.41 22.72
CA GLU A 89 -4.11 17.79 22.08
C GLU A 89 -3.72 16.83 20.95
N LEU A 90 -2.72 17.21 20.13
CA LEU A 90 -2.19 16.32 19.10
C LEU A 90 -1.58 15.05 19.71
N GLU A 91 -0.73 15.22 20.71
CA GLU A 91 -0.12 14.10 21.43
C GLU A 91 -1.15 13.16 22.08
N GLU A 92 -2.19 13.71 22.72
CA GLU A 92 -3.26 12.91 23.34
C GLU A 92 -3.98 12.09 22.27
N MET A 93 -4.37 12.72 21.16
CA MET A 93 -5.02 12.06 20.02
C MET A 93 -4.15 10.93 19.44
N LEU A 94 -2.87 11.19 19.18
CA LEU A 94 -1.97 10.17 18.63
C LEU A 94 -1.78 8.97 19.57
N ARG A 95 -1.77 9.20 20.89
CA ARG A 95 -1.68 8.12 21.89
C ARG A 95 -2.99 7.34 22.00
N GLU A 96 -4.13 8.00 21.92
CA GLU A 96 -5.44 7.34 21.92
C GLU A 96 -5.60 6.40 20.71
N GLU A 97 -5.10 6.81 19.55
CA GLU A 97 -5.09 6.01 18.31
C GLU A 97 -3.94 4.98 18.25
N GLY A 98 -3.12 4.87 19.29
CA GLY A 98 -2.01 3.92 19.35
C GLY A 98 -0.84 4.23 18.39
N LEU A 99 -0.81 5.43 17.82
CA LEU A 99 0.21 5.90 16.87
C LEU A 99 1.45 6.48 17.55
N LEU A 100 1.36 6.76 18.86
CA LEU A 100 2.45 7.28 19.68
C LEU A 100 2.50 6.53 21.01
N LEU A 101 3.69 6.11 21.46
CA LEU A 101 3.84 5.43 22.75
C LEU A 101 3.74 6.40 23.94
N GLU A 102 3.47 5.86 25.15
CA GLU A 102 3.25 6.67 26.37
C GLU A 102 4.45 7.55 26.74
N ASP A 103 5.68 7.10 26.46
CA ASP A 103 6.94 7.79 26.79
C ASP A 103 7.69 8.29 25.54
N GLU A 104 7.04 8.34 24.38
CA GLU A 104 7.62 8.75 23.09
C GLU A 104 7.18 10.16 22.71
N GLU A 105 8.12 10.94 22.16
CA GLU A 105 7.88 12.27 21.58
C GLU A 105 7.61 12.13 20.08
N ILE A 106 6.73 12.97 19.52
CA ILE A 106 6.34 12.90 18.11
C ILE A 106 7.57 12.98 17.19
N THR A 107 8.54 13.83 17.51
CA THR A 107 9.77 14.04 16.72
C THR A 107 10.72 12.85 16.72
N ASP A 108 10.59 11.95 17.70
CA ASP A 108 11.45 10.78 17.86
C ASP A 108 10.79 9.51 17.31
N SER A 109 9.53 9.60 16.86
CA SER A 109 8.75 8.46 16.44
C SER A 109 9.02 8.07 14.99
N ALA A 110 9.22 6.78 14.76
CA ALA A 110 9.39 6.22 13.42
C ALA A 110 8.13 6.32 12.55
N VAL A 111 6.97 6.65 13.13
CA VAL A 111 5.73 6.93 12.38
C VAL A 111 5.78 8.34 11.77
N PHE A 112 6.47 9.27 12.42
CA PHE A 112 6.46 10.70 12.12
C PHE A 112 7.83 11.18 11.63
N VAL A 113 8.34 10.55 10.56
CA VAL A 113 9.64 10.90 9.97
C VAL A 113 9.57 12.12 9.05
N PHE A 114 8.44 12.33 8.36
CA PHE A 114 8.30 13.45 7.43
C PHE A 114 7.07 14.31 7.75
N MET A 115 7.23 15.63 7.59
CA MET A 115 6.20 16.63 7.84
C MET A 115 4.98 16.38 6.96
N GLU A 116 5.18 16.00 5.69
CA GLU A 116 4.10 15.74 4.73
C GLU A 116 3.25 14.55 5.13
N THR A 117 3.89 13.44 5.54
CA THR A 117 3.19 12.25 6.03
C THR A 117 2.47 12.55 7.34
N THR A 118 3.09 13.32 8.23
CA THR A 118 2.50 13.75 9.50
C THR A 118 1.26 14.63 9.25
N ASP A 119 1.34 15.58 8.33
CA ASP A 119 0.23 16.45 7.91
C ASP A 119 -0.96 15.64 7.42
N ILE A 120 -0.70 14.67 6.54
CA ILE A 120 -1.72 13.76 6.00
C ILE A 120 -2.35 12.92 7.10
N LEU A 121 -1.55 12.38 8.02
CA LEU A 121 -2.07 11.56 9.12
C LEU A 121 -2.97 12.39 10.04
N ILE A 122 -2.57 13.61 10.39
CA ILE A 122 -3.41 14.51 11.20
C ILE A 122 -4.70 14.87 10.45
N GLU A 123 -4.61 15.19 9.16
CA GLU A 123 -5.80 15.44 8.34
C GLU A 123 -6.74 14.24 8.33
N PHE A 124 -6.19 13.04 8.24
CA PHE A 124 -6.93 11.80 8.23
C PHE A 124 -7.66 11.56 9.56
N LEU A 125 -6.96 11.71 10.69
CA LEU A 125 -7.53 11.55 12.04
C LEU A 125 -8.64 12.57 12.34
N LEU A 126 -8.48 13.81 11.89
CA LEU A 126 -9.46 14.87 12.13
C LEU A 126 -10.67 14.82 11.20
N ASN A 127 -10.57 14.13 10.07
CA ASN A 127 -11.68 13.99 9.13
C ASN A 127 -12.61 12.83 9.55
N GLU A 128 -13.70 13.15 10.25
CA GLU A 128 -14.74 12.19 10.67
C GLU A 128 -15.31 11.36 9.49
N ASP A 129 -15.37 11.90 8.26
CA ASP A 129 -15.86 11.18 7.06
C ASP A 129 -14.87 10.09 6.57
N LEU A 130 -13.60 10.14 6.99
CA LEU A 130 -12.59 9.12 6.74
C LEU A 130 -12.32 8.27 7.99
N GLY A 131 -12.52 8.79 9.20
CA GLY A 131 -12.40 8.04 10.46
C GLY A 131 -13.61 7.13 10.79
N GLU A 132 -14.80 7.41 10.24
CA GLU A 132 -15.99 6.53 10.39
C GLU A 132 -16.13 5.49 9.27
N SER A 133 -15.26 5.44 8.27
CA SER A 133 -15.22 4.22 7.46
C SER A 133 -14.69 3.11 8.36
N GLU A 134 -15.45 2.02 8.52
CA GLU A 134 -15.10 0.82 9.29
C GLU A 134 -13.70 0.22 8.95
N ASP A 135 -12.97 0.78 7.98
CA ASP A 135 -11.64 0.38 7.53
C ASP A 135 -10.50 1.32 8.01
N SER A 136 -10.81 2.34 8.80
CA SER A 136 -9.90 3.47 9.06
C SER A 136 -9.39 3.48 10.49
N PHE A 137 -8.36 2.65 10.72
CA PHE A 137 -7.50 2.56 11.91
C PHE A 137 -8.17 2.21 13.25
N SER A 138 -9.42 2.60 13.50
CA SER A 138 -10.15 2.35 14.74
C SER A 138 -10.81 0.96 14.78
N SER A 139 -10.83 0.23 13.67
CA SER A 139 -11.34 -1.14 13.55
C SER A 139 -10.31 -2.23 13.85
N PHE A 140 -9.08 -1.88 14.21
CA PHE A 140 -8.14 -2.83 14.83
C PHE A 140 -8.40 -3.04 16.32
N GLU A 141 -9.60 -2.72 16.83
CA GLU A 141 -10.02 -3.34 18.09
C GLU A 141 -9.97 -4.86 17.86
N GLU A 142 -9.14 -5.57 18.63
CA GLU A 142 -9.10 -7.03 18.66
C GLU A 142 -10.48 -7.54 19.11
N GLU A 143 -11.42 -7.65 18.16
CA GLU A 143 -12.74 -8.17 18.47
C GLU A 143 -12.58 -9.63 18.87
N GLU A 144 -13.10 -9.95 20.07
CA GLU A 144 -13.15 -11.33 20.54
C GLU A 144 -13.97 -12.15 19.53
N ILE A 145 -13.48 -13.36 19.22
CA ILE A 145 -14.21 -14.29 18.37
C ILE A 145 -15.46 -14.75 19.14
N THR A 146 -16.63 -14.29 18.71
CA THR A 146 -17.93 -14.69 19.27
C THR A 146 -18.77 -15.47 18.26
N ASP A 147 -19.70 -16.29 18.75
CA ASP A 147 -20.64 -17.01 17.88
C ASP A 147 -21.45 -16.05 16.99
N GLU A 148 -21.77 -14.83 17.46
CA GLU A 148 -22.50 -13.83 16.70
C GLU A 148 -21.69 -13.31 15.50
N HIS A 149 -20.39 -13.08 15.69
CA HIS A 149 -19.49 -12.66 14.61
C HIS A 149 -19.26 -13.78 13.59
N LEU A 150 -19.09 -15.02 14.05
CA LEU A 150 -18.94 -16.18 13.16
C LEU A 150 -20.22 -16.48 12.35
N GLU A 151 -21.41 -16.23 12.92
CA GLU A 151 -22.67 -16.32 12.18
C GLU A 151 -22.78 -15.24 11.09
N ALA A 152 -22.31 -14.02 11.37
CA ALA A 152 -22.27 -12.93 10.40
C ALA A 152 -21.30 -13.24 9.24
N LEU A 153 -20.07 -13.65 9.57
CA LEU A 153 -19.05 -14.04 8.59
C LEU A 153 -19.48 -15.22 7.71
N ALA A 154 -20.11 -16.24 8.31
CA ALA A 154 -20.68 -17.34 7.54
C ALA A 154 -21.73 -16.84 6.53
N SER A 155 -22.58 -15.89 6.94
CA SER A 155 -23.61 -15.32 6.07
C SER A 155 -23.03 -14.48 4.92
N GLU A 156 -21.90 -13.80 5.15
CA GLU A 156 -21.20 -12.99 4.14
C GLU A 156 -20.64 -13.85 2.99
N HIS A 157 -20.12 -15.03 3.32
CA HIS A 157 -19.60 -15.99 2.34
C HIS A 157 -20.65 -16.98 1.81
N ASP A 158 -21.95 -16.64 1.89
CA ASP A 158 -23.08 -17.48 1.45
C ASP A 158 -23.16 -18.87 2.14
N LEU A 159 -22.58 -19.01 3.34
CA LEU A 159 -22.66 -20.21 4.18
C LEU A 159 -23.87 -20.14 5.13
N ASN A 160 -24.44 -21.29 5.46
CA ASN A 160 -25.70 -21.37 6.22
C ASN A 160 -25.51 -21.46 7.74
N SER A 161 -24.27 -21.68 8.22
CA SER A 161 -23.96 -21.88 9.64
C SER A 161 -22.47 -21.77 9.94
N ILE A 162 -22.13 -21.56 11.22
CA ILE A 162 -20.75 -21.66 11.72
C ILE A 162 -20.15 -23.03 11.40
N GLU A 163 -20.92 -24.12 11.46
CA GLU A 163 -20.40 -25.44 11.10
C GLU A 163 -19.96 -25.55 9.63
N GLU A 164 -20.63 -24.85 8.70
CA GLU A 164 -20.20 -24.81 7.29
C GLU A 164 -18.94 -23.94 7.13
N LEU A 165 -18.81 -22.86 7.92
CA LEU A 165 -17.58 -22.06 7.98
C LEU A 165 -16.41 -22.88 8.54
N GLU A 166 -16.61 -23.65 9.60
CA GLU A 166 -15.58 -24.55 10.14
C GLU A 166 -15.24 -25.66 9.13
N GLU A 167 -16.19 -26.14 8.32
CA GLU A 167 -15.93 -27.11 7.25
C GLU A 167 -15.05 -26.52 6.13
N LEU A 168 -15.27 -25.23 5.77
CA LEU A 168 -14.40 -24.49 4.85
C LEU A 168 -12.96 -24.47 5.36
N PHE A 169 -12.73 -24.09 6.62
CA PHE A 169 -11.38 -24.06 7.21
C PHE A 169 -10.75 -25.46 7.26
N ASN A 170 -11.53 -26.47 7.65
CA ASN A 170 -11.04 -27.85 7.67
C ASN A 170 -10.64 -28.37 6.28
N SER A 171 -11.21 -27.84 5.19
CA SER A 171 -10.82 -28.21 3.83
C SER A 171 -9.38 -27.79 3.48
N TYR A 172 -8.87 -26.77 4.16
CA TYR A 172 -7.49 -26.27 4.07
C TYR A 172 -6.58 -26.79 5.19
N GLU A 173 -7.01 -27.85 5.90
CA GLU A 173 -6.32 -28.40 7.09
C GLU A 173 -6.20 -27.38 8.25
N ASP A 174 -7.10 -26.39 8.30
CA ASP A 174 -7.16 -25.35 9.34
C ASP A 174 -8.40 -25.51 10.26
N SER A 175 -8.55 -24.65 11.26
CA SER A 175 -9.72 -24.56 12.16
C SER A 175 -9.85 -23.13 12.68
N ILE A 176 -11.08 -22.65 12.86
CA ILE A 176 -11.35 -21.32 13.45
C ILE A 176 -10.68 -21.18 14.83
N ASN A 177 -10.50 -22.28 15.56
CA ASN A 177 -9.86 -22.28 16.87
C ASN A 177 -8.34 -22.02 16.85
N ASN A 178 -7.72 -21.96 15.66
CA ASN A 178 -6.30 -21.64 15.52
C ASN A 178 -6.01 -20.13 15.57
N TYR A 179 -7.06 -19.30 15.51
CA TYR A 179 -6.96 -17.85 15.46
C TYR A 179 -7.27 -17.22 16.81
N THR A 180 -6.66 -16.06 17.05
CA THR A 180 -6.83 -15.31 18.30
C THR A 180 -7.66 -14.04 18.14
N SER A 181 -7.81 -13.54 16.91
CA SER A 181 -8.63 -12.37 16.57
C SER A 181 -9.69 -12.72 15.52
N LEU A 182 -10.81 -11.99 15.53
CA LEU A 182 -11.83 -12.11 14.47
C LEU A 182 -11.25 -11.78 13.10
N LEU A 183 -10.43 -10.73 13.00
CA LEU A 183 -9.80 -10.29 11.76
C LEU A 183 -9.00 -11.40 11.07
N ASP A 184 -8.24 -12.20 11.82
CA ASP A 184 -7.49 -13.30 11.23
C ASP A 184 -8.43 -14.39 10.66
N VAL A 185 -9.58 -14.61 11.30
CA VAL A 185 -10.61 -15.55 10.81
C VAL A 185 -11.28 -14.99 9.55
N GLU A 186 -11.62 -13.71 9.52
CA GLU A 186 -12.22 -13.06 8.35
C GLU A 186 -11.30 -13.14 7.14
N TYR A 187 -10.03 -12.78 7.32
CA TYR A 187 -9.03 -12.84 6.25
C TYR A 187 -8.83 -14.27 5.72
N ALA A 188 -8.76 -15.25 6.62
CA ALA A 188 -8.65 -16.65 6.23
C ALA A 188 -9.91 -17.14 5.49
N ALA A 189 -11.10 -16.77 5.97
CA ALA A 189 -12.37 -17.13 5.33
C ALA A 189 -12.48 -16.54 3.92
N GLU A 190 -12.10 -15.28 3.72
CA GLU A 190 -12.07 -14.64 2.41
C GLU A 190 -11.12 -15.38 1.45
N TYR A 191 -9.92 -15.69 1.92
CA TYR A 191 -8.93 -16.43 1.13
C TYR A 191 -9.44 -17.82 0.73
N TYR A 192 -10.06 -18.56 1.65
CA TYR A 192 -10.59 -19.90 1.36
C TYR A 192 -11.83 -19.88 0.46
N ALA A 193 -12.75 -18.93 0.68
CA ALA A 193 -13.97 -18.80 -0.11
C ALA A 193 -13.66 -18.37 -1.57
N THR A 194 -12.66 -17.52 -1.78
CA THR A 194 -12.25 -17.09 -3.12
C THR A 194 -11.56 -18.20 -3.91
N GLU A 195 -10.68 -19.00 -3.27
CA GLU A 195 -10.05 -20.14 -3.95
C GLU A 195 -11.05 -21.27 -4.28
N ASP A 196 -12.01 -21.59 -3.41
CA ASP A 196 -13.03 -22.60 -3.70
C ASP A 196 -13.97 -22.16 -4.84
N SER A 197 -14.25 -20.86 -4.97
CA SER A 197 -15.03 -20.32 -6.10
C SER A 197 -14.32 -20.53 -7.45
N SER A 198 -12.98 -20.45 -7.47
CA SER A 198 -12.16 -20.59 -8.68
C SER A 198 -12.02 -22.03 -9.16
N ALA A 199 -12.27 -23.02 -8.29
CA ALA A 199 -12.25 -24.43 -8.65
C ALA A 199 -13.50 -24.87 -9.45
N SER A 200 -14.57 -24.07 -9.43
CA SER A 200 -15.84 -24.41 -10.08
C SER A 200 -15.98 -23.94 -11.54
N GLU A 201 -15.09 -23.07 -12.04
CA GLU A 201 -15.09 -22.62 -13.45
C GLU A 201 -14.10 -23.38 -14.35
N ALA A 202 -13.41 -24.41 -13.84
CA ALA A 202 -12.44 -25.21 -14.58
C ALA A 202 -13.05 -26.42 -15.35
N ASP A 203 -14.36 -26.46 -15.56
CA ASP A 203 -15.05 -27.47 -16.37
C ASP A 203 -15.82 -26.82 -17.52
N GLY A 204 -15.08 -26.29 -18.51
CA GLY A 204 -15.69 -25.64 -19.68
C GLY A 204 -14.84 -25.58 -20.94
N TRP A 205 -13.64 -26.16 -20.97
CA TRP A 205 -12.87 -26.33 -22.20
C TRP A 205 -12.97 -27.78 -22.65
N GLU A 206 -14.16 -28.14 -23.16
CA GLU A 206 -14.26 -29.29 -24.06
C GLU A 206 -13.40 -28.98 -25.29
N ASP A 207 -12.35 -29.79 -25.43
CA ASP A 207 -11.50 -29.91 -26.62
C ASP A 207 -12.38 -30.14 -27.86
N ASP A 208 -12.74 -29.06 -28.56
CA ASP A 208 -13.21 -29.15 -29.94
C ASP A 208 -12.21 -28.46 -30.88
N ASP A 209 -11.39 -29.31 -31.48
CA ASP A 209 -10.63 -29.10 -32.69
C ASP A 209 -11.50 -28.46 -33.80
N LEU A 210 -11.46 -27.14 -33.96
CA LEU A 210 -11.90 -26.47 -35.18
C LEU A 210 -10.91 -25.38 -35.60
N TRP A 211 -9.89 -25.84 -36.33
CA TRP A 211 -9.19 -25.02 -37.31
C TRP A 211 -10.14 -24.73 -38.48
N GLU A 212 -10.86 -23.61 -38.43
CA GLU A 212 -11.26 -22.91 -39.64
C GLU A 212 -10.58 -21.55 -39.66
N GLU A 213 -9.57 -21.47 -40.52
CA GLU A 213 -9.01 -20.22 -41.02
C GLU A 213 -10.15 -19.40 -41.62
N ASP A 214 -10.52 -18.28 -41.00
CA ASP A 214 -11.21 -17.21 -41.71
C ASP A 214 -10.75 -15.83 -41.26
N ASP A 215 -10.37 -15.07 -42.28
CA ASP A 215 -9.84 -13.72 -42.27
C ASP A 215 -10.74 -12.72 -41.51
N ILE A 216 -10.31 -12.26 -40.34
CA ILE A 216 -10.87 -11.08 -39.65
C ILE A 216 -9.74 -10.09 -39.35
N PHE A 217 -9.06 -9.65 -40.41
CA PHE A 217 -8.41 -8.34 -40.44
C PHE A 217 -9.04 -7.54 -41.58
N GLY A 218 -10.22 -6.98 -41.29
CA GLY A 218 -10.96 -6.09 -42.17
C GLY A 218 -11.41 -4.84 -41.43
N GLU A 219 -10.53 -3.85 -41.43
CA GLU A 219 -10.75 -2.40 -41.27
C GLU A 219 -11.59 -1.83 -40.09
N ASN A 220 -10.90 -0.98 -39.33
CA ASN A 220 -11.39 0.11 -38.48
C ASN A 220 -12.09 -0.23 -37.16
N THR A 221 -11.29 -0.32 -36.10
CA THR A 221 -11.69 0.13 -34.76
C THR A 221 -10.70 1.17 -34.25
N ASP A 222 -11.11 2.44 -34.35
CA ASP A 222 -10.52 3.55 -33.62
C ASP A 222 -11.08 3.52 -32.19
N PHE A 223 -10.56 2.58 -31.38
CA PHE A 223 -11.02 2.34 -30.00
C PHE A 223 -9.98 2.75 -28.95
N THR A 224 -8.83 3.28 -29.37
CA THR A 224 -7.73 3.65 -28.47
C THR A 224 -7.55 5.16 -28.28
N ALA A 225 -8.40 5.99 -28.90
CA ALA A 225 -8.27 7.45 -28.86
C ALA A 225 -9.11 8.16 -27.76
N ASP A 226 -10.10 7.49 -27.15
CA ASP A 226 -11.00 8.13 -26.16
C ASP A 226 -10.77 7.71 -24.71
N MET A 227 -9.87 6.75 -24.43
CA MET A 227 -9.57 6.35 -23.03
C MET A 227 -8.46 7.20 -22.38
N PHE A 228 -7.78 8.06 -23.16
CA PHE A 228 -6.68 8.93 -22.68
C PHE A 228 -7.05 10.42 -22.68
N ASN A 229 -8.34 10.77 -22.73
CA ASN A 229 -8.83 12.15 -22.67
C ASN A 229 -9.60 12.46 -21.37
N THR A 230 -9.12 11.96 -20.24
CA THR A 230 -9.39 12.59 -18.94
C THR A 230 -8.29 13.62 -18.65
N PRO A 231 -8.64 14.84 -18.19
CA PRO A 231 -7.65 15.85 -17.84
C PRO A 231 -7.03 15.49 -16.49
N LEU A 232 -6.11 14.52 -16.50
CA LEU A 232 -5.32 14.05 -15.37
C LEU A 232 -3.87 14.57 -15.48
N LEU A 233 -3.75 15.81 -15.98
CA LEU A 233 -2.50 16.56 -16.09
C LEU A 233 -2.75 18.00 -15.63
N THR A 234 -3.16 18.15 -14.36
CA THR A 234 -2.68 19.26 -13.55
C THR A 234 -1.49 18.71 -12.78
N GLY A 235 -0.31 19.24 -13.07
CA GLY A 235 0.98 18.69 -12.64
C GLY A 235 1.27 18.83 -11.16
N GLU A 236 0.55 18.07 -10.35
CA GLU A 236 0.92 17.74 -8.97
C GLU A 236 1.02 16.21 -8.92
N PRO A 237 2.14 15.64 -8.43
CA PRO A 237 2.24 14.20 -8.24
C PRO A 237 1.24 13.79 -7.16
N ILE A 238 0.25 12.97 -7.51
CA ILE A 238 -0.48 12.18 -6.51
C ILE A 238 0.49 11.06 -6.15
N VAL A 239 1.26 11.31 -5.11
CA VAL A 239 2.20 10.37 -4.50
C VAL A 239 1.39 9.16 -4.00
N ASP A 240 1.95 7.97 -4.15
CA ASP A 240 1.43 6.72 -3.58
C ASP A 240 1.73 6.67 -2.05
N ILE A 241 1.44 7.77 -1.34
CA ILE A 241 1.68 7.93 0.12
C ILE A 241 0.94 6.86 0.91
N TYR A 242 -0.21 6.41 0.38
CA TYR A 242 -0.99 5.31 0.95
C TYR A 242 -0.22 3.98 0.95
N ALA A 243 0.60 3.70 -0.05
CA ALA A 243 1.46 2.51 -0.07
C ALA A 243 2.62 2.64 0.94
N MET A 244 3.21 3.83 1.06
CA MET A 244 4.32 4.10 1.99
C MET A 244 3.90 4.06 3.45
N ILE A 245 2.73 4.65 3.79
CA ILE A 245 2.09 4.51 5.10
C ILE A 245 1.80 3.02 5.34
N SER A 246 1.15 2.31 4.41
CA SER A 246 0.83 0.89 4.60
C SER A 246 2.08 0.02 4.86
N VAL A 247 3.18 0.23 4.13
CA VAL A 247 4.42 -0.57 4.28
C VAL A 247 5.14 -0.29 5.61
N MET A 248 5.24 0.97 6.04
CA MET A 248 5.88 1.30 7.33
C MET A 248 5.10 0.73 8.53
N PHE A 249 3.77 0.70 8.48
CA PHE A 249 2.96 0.08 9.53
C PHE A 249 3.13 -1.46 9.58
N PHE A 250 3.26 -2.14 8.44
CA PHE A 250 3.47 -3.59 8.40
C PHE A 250 4.82 -4.01 9.01
N GLU A 251 5.89 -3.25 8.78
CA GLU A 251 7.22 -3.59 9.33
C GLU A 251 7.33 -3.30 10.82
N THR A 252 6.74 -2.20 11.29
CA THR A 252 6.78 -1.83 12.72
C THR A 252 5.96 -2.79 13.58
N ILE A 253 4.86 -3.35 13.07
CA ILE A 253 4.07 -4.38 13.77
C ILE A 253 4.78 -5.75 13.79
N LEU A 254 5.51 -6.11 12.73
CA LEU A 254 6.19 -7.40 12.64
C LEU A 254 7.43 -7.53 13.53
N ASP A 255 8.10 -6.42 13.88
CA ASP A 255 9.27 -6.42 14.77
C ASP A 255 8.90 -6.56 16.27
N PHE A 256 7.60 -6.61 16.62
CA PHE A 256 7.11 -6.84 17.97
C PHE A 256 6.74 -8.30 18.31
N GLN A 257 7.05 -9.29 17.44
CA GLN A 257 6.94 -10.74 17.74
C GLN A 257 8.30 -11.41 18.05
#